data_AF-A0A116MI77-F1
#
_entry.id   AF-A0A116MI77-F1
#
_cell.length_a   1.000
_cell.length_b   1.000
_cell.length_c   1.000
_cell.angle_alpha   90.00
_cell.angle_beta   90.00
_cell.angle_gamma   90.00
#
_symmetry.space_group_name_H-M   'P 1'
#
loop_
_entity.id
_entity.type
_entity.pdbx_description
1 polymer ?
#
loop_
_entity_poly.entity_id
_entity_poly.type
_entity_poly.pdbx_seq_one_letter_code
_entity_poly.pdbx_strand_id
1 'polypeptide(L)'
;MTKLAQTKEGYIFDWNGFKQASQLQKLLKQLGLTKTTFHGLRDTHASFLFSKDISLDYISRRLGHNSILTTQQYYLELMPEKKHQQDADALSLLNDLSL
;
A
#
# COMPACT_ATOMS: atom_id res chain seq x y z
N MET A 1 -18.86 -7.45 11.20
CA MET A 1 -17.88 -8.45 10.75
C MET A 1 -18.51 -9.29 9.65
N THR A 2 -18.00 -9.25 8.43
CA THR A 2 -18.51 -10.05 7.31
C THR A 2 -18.19 -11.51 7.58
N LYS A 3 -19.21 -12.39 7.64
CA LYS A 3 -18.99 -13.84 7.79
C LYS A 3 -18.22 -14.35 6.57
N LEU A 4 -17.09 -15.02 6.80
CA LEU A 4 -16.37 -15.72 5.75
C LEU A 4 -17.23 -16.87 5.22
N ALA A 5 -17.17 -17.09 3.91
CA ALA A 5 -17.88 -18.18 3.27
C ALA A 5 -17.45 -19.54 3.84
N GLN A 6 -18.42 -20.33 4.29
CA GLN A 6 -18.18 -21.67 4.86
C GLN A 6 -18.26 -22.79 3.82
N THR A 7 -18.76 -22.48 2.62
CA THR A 7 -18.84 -23.40 1.48
C THR A 7 -18.23 -22.75 0.23
N LYS A 8 -17.82 -23.58 -0.73
CA LYS A 8 -17.20 -23.11 -1.99
C LYS A 8 -18.12 -22.22 -2.82
N GLU A 9 -19.43 -22.35 -2.65
CA GLU A 9 -20.47 -21.54 -3.31
C GLU A 9 -20.54 -20.11 -2.75
N GLY A 10 -19.99 -19.86 -1.56
CA GLY A 10 -20.00 -18.53 -0.95
C GLY A 10 -18.79 -17.65 -1.30
N TYR A 11 -17.84 -18.14 -2.11
CA TYR A 11 -16.69 -17.34 -2.49
C TYR A 11 -17.08 -16.26 -3.50
N ILE A 12 -16.59 -15.04 -3.25
CA ILE A 12 -16.76 -13.90 -4.17
C ILE A 12 -16.04 -14.15 -5.50
N PHE A 13 -14.89 -14.84 -5.45
CA PHE A 13 -14.14 -15.24 -6.62
C PHE A 13 -14.29 -16.73 -6.85
N ASP A 14 -14.52 -17.13 -8.10
CA ASP A 14 -14.52 -18.54 -8.47
C ASP A 14 -13.16 -19.17 -8.14
N TRP A 15 -13.21 -20.29 -7.42
CA TRP A 15 -12.05 -21.07 -7.06
C TRP A 15 -11.53 -21.88 -8.26
N ASN A 16 -12.42 -22.22 -9.20
CA ASN A 16 -12.07 -22.93 -10.41
C ASN A 16 -11.48 -21.94 -11.43
N GLY A 17 -10.17 -22.06 -11.68
CA GLY A 17 -9.50 -21.18 -12.64
C GLY A 17 -9.06 -19.83 -12.07
N PHE A 18 -8.86 -19.72 -10.76
CA PHE A 18 -8.28 -18.52 -10.11
C PHE A 18 -6.85 -18.23 -10.62
N LYS A 19 -6.77 -17.54 -11.76
CA LYS A 19 -5.53 -17.21 -12.48
C LYS A 19 -5.34 -15.70 -12.59
N GLN A 20 -5.77 -14.96 -11.56
CA GLN A 20 -5.80 -13.50 -11.57
C GLN A 20 -4.44 -12.88 -11.86
N ALA A 21 -3.35 -13.46 -11.36
CA ALA A 21 -1.99 -12.98 -11.67
C ALA A 21 -1.68 -13.07 -13.17
N SER A 22 -2.04 -14.18 -13.81
CA SER A 22 -1.85 -14.36 -15.27
C SER A 22 -2.77 -13.44 -16.08
N GLN A 23 -4.02 -13.25 -15.64
CA GLN A 23 -4.95 -12.33 -16.26
C GLN A 23 -4.44 -10.88 -16.19
N LEU A 24 -3.91 -10.46 -15.03
CA LEU A 24 -3.26 -9.16 -14.86
C LEU A 24 -2.09 -8.99 -15.83
N GLN A 25 -1.21 -9.98 -15.97
CA GLN A 25 -0.09 -9.89 -16.93
C GLN A 25 -0.58 -9.73 -18.38
N LYS A 26 -1.64 -10.44 -18.76
CA LYS A 26 -2.24 -10.32 -20.11
C LYS A 26 -2.81 -8.94 -20.32
N LEU A 27 -3.57 -8.42 -19.35
CA LEU A 27 -4.17 -7.10 -19.40
C LEU A 27 -3.11 -6.00 -19.53
N LEU A 28 -2.07 -6.03 -18.69
CA LEU A 28 -0.96 -5.06 -18.76
C LEU A 28 -0.29 -5.07 -20.14
N LYS A 29 -0.06 -6.28 -20.70
CA LYS A 29 0.50 -6.41 -22.05
C LYS A 29 -0.42 -5.84 -23.13
N GLN A 30 -1.73 -6.08 -23.04
CA GLN A 30 -2.72 -5.55 -23.99
C GLN A 30 -2.80 -4.02 -23.94
N LEU A 31 -2.61 -3.44 -22.75
CA LEU A 31 -2.60 -2.00 -22.53
C LEU A 31 -1.23 -1.34 -22.80
N GLY A 32 -0.19 -2.12 -23.11
CA GLY A 32 1.17 -1.61 -23.30
C GLY A 32 1.81 -1.05 -22.02
N LEU A 33 1.36 -1.50 -20.84
CA LEU A 33 1.86 -1.04 -19.55
C LEU A 33 3.03 -1.92 -19.05
N THR A 34 3.89 -1.32 -18.24
CA THR A 34 4.97 -2.03 -17.55
C THR A 34 4.41 -3.18 -16.72
N LYS A 35 5.10 -4.32 -16.74
CA LYS A 35 4.73 -5.48 -15.93
C LYS A 35 4.78 -5.12 -14.45
N THR A 36 3.71 -5.45 -13.73
CA THR A 36 3.63 -5.35 -12.28
C THR A 36 2.87 -6.54 -11.71
N THR A 37 2.86 -6.70 -10.40
CA THR A 37 2.16 -7.78 -9.70
C THR A 37 1.08 -7.20 -8.77
N PHE A 38 0.24 -8.05 -8.18
CA PHE A 38 -0.67 -7.58 -7.12
C PHE A 38 0.06 -6.97 -5.92
N HIS A 39 1.31 -7.40 -5.67
CA HIS A 39 2.17 -6.76 -4.68
C HIS A 39 2.52 -5.34 -5.14
N GLY A 40 3.04 -5.16 -6.37
CA GLY A 40 3.35 -3.83 -6.89
C GLY A 40 2.14 -2.89 -6.98
N LEU A 41 0.94 -3.43 -7.26
CA LEU A 41 -0.30 -2.66 -7.19
C LEU A 41 -0.67 -2.25 -5.75
N ARG A 42 -0.46 -3.14 -4.78
CA ARG A 42 -0.64 -2.86 -3.35
C ARG A 42 0.33 -1.78 -2.86
N ASP A 43 1.57 -1.81 -3.34
CA ASP A 43 2.60 -0.83 -3.02
C ASP A 43 2.21 0.54 -3.58
N THR A 44 1.80 0.57 -4.85
CA THR A 44 1.28 1.78 -5.52
C THR A 44 0.08 2.37 -4.77
N HIS A 45 -0.88 1.53 -4.35
CA HIS A 45 -2.05 1.95 -3.57
C HIS A 45 -1.65 2.62 -2.26
N ALA A 46 -0.67 2.06 -1.57
CA ALA A 46 -0.26 2.59 -0.29
C ALA A 46 0.58 3.88 -0.41
N SER A 47 1.48 3.96 -1.40
CA SER A 47 2.18 5.21 -1.74
C SER A 47 1.21 6.32 -2.15
N PHE A 48 0.12 5.98 -2.85
CA PHE A 48 -0.94 6.93 -3.19
C PHE A 48 -1.69 7.45 -1.95
N LEU A 49 -2.07 6.58 -1.02
CA LEU A 49 -2.74 7.03 0.21
C LEU A 49 -1.85 7.94 1.04
N PHE A 50 -0.56 7.62 1.12
CA PHE A 50 0.40 8.42 1.86
C PHE A 50 0.68 9.78 1.21
N SER A 51 0.68 9.86 -0.13
CA SER A 51 0.79 11.14 -0.83
C SER A 51 -0.41 12.07 -0.60
N LYS A 52 -1.53 11.52 -0.11
CA LYS A 52 -2.72 12.24 0.33
C LYS A 52 -2.74 12.53 1.84
N ASP A 53 -1.57 12.45 2.50
CA ASP A 53 -1.38 12.73 3.93
C ASP A 53 -2.22 11.86 4.86
N ILE A 54 -2.62 10.68 4.40
CA ILE A 54 -3.28 9.68 5.24
C ILE A 54 -2.24 9.06 6.17
N SER A 55 -2.60 8.93 7.45
CA SER A 55 -1.68 8.43 8.48
C SER A 55 -1.18 7.00 8.19
N LEU A 56 0.10 6.78 8.47
CA LEU A 56 0.75 5.48 8.26
C LEU A 56 0.08 4.36 9.05
N ASP A 57 -0.41 4.67 10.25
CA ASP A 57 -1.18 3.76 11.11
C ASP A 57 -2.49 3.29 10.43
N TYR A 58 -3.22 4.21 9.78
CA TYR A 58 -4.40 3.83 9.00
C TYR A 58 -4.03 3.01 7.77
N ILE A 59 -2.99 3.38 7.05
CA ILE A 59 -2.51 2.65 5.88
C ILE A 59 -2.10 1.23 6.27
N SER A 60 -1.36 1.05 7.37
CA SER A 60 -0.95 -0.25 7.89
C SER A 60 -2.14 -1.16 8.19
N ARG A 61 -3.15 -0.64 8.91
CA ARG A 61 -4.41 -1.36 9.17
C ARG A 61 -5.16 -1.72 7.89
N ARG A 62 -5.24 -0.78 6.93
CA ARG A 62 -5.93 -0.99 5.65
C ARG A 62 -5.28 -2.09 4.81
N LEU A 63 -3.97 -2.23 4.90
CA LEU A 63 -3.21 -3.28 4.21
C LEU A 63 -3.23 -4.61 4.97
N GLY A 64 -3.63 -4.61 6.24
CA GLY A 64 -3.65 -5.80 7.09
C GLY A 64 -2.24 -6.27 7.46
N HIS A 65 -1.28 -5.35 7.62
CA HIS A 65 0.02 -5.71 8.15
C HIS A 65 -0.10 -6.00 9.65
N ASN A 66 0.32 -7.19 10.09
CA ASN A 66 0.36 -7.56 11.51
C ASN A 66 1.40 -6.76 12.32
N SER A 67 2.32 -6.06 11.64
CA SER A 67 3.32 -5.20 12.27
C SER A 67 3.43 -3.86 11.52
N ILE A 68 3.26 -2.77 12.29
CA ILE A 68 3.48 -1.39 11.83
C ILE A 68 4.94 -1.19 11.40
N LEU A 69 5.90 -1.89 12.03
CA LEU A 69 7.33 -1.77 11.73
C LEU A 69 7.67 -2.21 10.30
N THR A 70 7.03 -3.25 9.77
CA THR A 70 7.18 -3.67 8.37
C THR A 70 6.61 -2.60 7.41
N THR A 71 5.57 -1.88 7.85
CA THR A 71 4.98 -0.74 7.12
C THR A 71 5.79 0.53 7.30
N GLN A 72 6.67 0.63 8.28
CA GLN A 72 7.48 1.84 8.46
C GLN A 72 8.77 1.73 7.63
N GLN A 73 9.46 0.61 7.72
CA GLN A 73 10.70 0.35 6.98
C GLN A 73 10.47 0.40 5.45
N TYR A 74 9.47 -0.36 4.96
CA TYR A 74 9.15 -0.46 3.54
C TYR A 74 8.73 0.89 2.93
N TYR A 75 8.05 1.73 3.72
CA TYR A 75 7.49 2.99 3.22
C TYR A 75 8.47 4.16 3.30
N LEU A 76 9.36 4.17 4.29
CA LEU A 76 10.48 5.12 4.34
C LEU A 76 11.44 4.91 3.15
N GLU A 77 11.61 3.67 2.68
CA GLU A 77 12.38 3.36 1.47
C GLU A 77 11.67 3.80 0.17
N LEU A 78 10.34 3.67 0.11
CA LEU A 78 9.55 4.03 -1.08
C LEU A 78 9.46 5.54 -1.33
N MET A 79 9.55 6.38 -0.30
CA MET A 79 9.33 7.83 -0.42
C MET A 79 10.31 8.65 0.44
N PRO A 80 11.62 8.62 0.14
CA PRO A 80 12.65 9.36 0.89
C PRO A 80 12.40 10.88 0.90
N GLU A 81 11.76 11.40 -0.15
CA GLU A 81 11.41 12.82 -0.28
C GLU A 81 10.54 13.32 0.89
N LYS A 82 9.53 12.52 1.28
CA LYS A 82 8.62 12.85 2.39
C LYS A 82 9.33 12.78 3.75
N LYS A 83 10.32 11.88 3.89
CA LYS A 83 11.16 11.83 5.08
C LYS A 83 11.95 13.12 5.23
N HIS A 84 12.60 13.58 4.16
CA HIS A 84 13.33 14.85 4.19
C HIS A 84 12.43 16.05 4.51
N GLN A 85 11.19 16.05 4.00
CA GLN A 85 10.23 17.10 4.32
C GLN A 85 9.84 17.09 5.81
N GLN A 86 9.56 15.91 6.38
CA GLN A 86 9.25 15.79 7.82
C GLN A 86 10.43 16.20 8.71
N ASP A 87 11.65 15.87 8.31
CA ASP A 87 12.86 16.29 9.04
C ASP A 87 13.03 17.81 9.00
N ALA A 88 12.79 18.44 7.85
CA ALA A 88 12.82 19.90 7.70
C ALA A 88 11.73 20.60 8.54
N ASP A 89 10.51 20.06 8.52
CA ASP A 89 9.39 20.58 9.32
C ASP A 89 9.70 20.47 10.82
N ALA A 90 10.30 19.36 11.28
CA ALA A 90 10.69 19.16 12.67
C ALA A 90 11.78 20.15 13.10
N LEU A 91 12.79 20.40 12.25
CA LEU A 91 13.83 21.40 12.51
C LEU A 91 13.24 22.81 12.59
N SER A 92 12.30 23.15 11.71
CA SER A 92 11.58 24.43 11.77
C SER A 92 10.85 24.60 13.10
N LEU A 93 10.11 23.58 13.53
CA LEU A 93 9.35 23.60 14.78
C LEU A 93 10.26 23.78 16.00
N LEU A 94 11.41 23.11 16.01
CA LEU A 94 12.41 23.25 17.08
C LEU A 94 13.04 24.63 17.11
N ASN A 95 13.27 25.24 15.94
CA ASN A 95 13.80 26.59 15.84
C ASN A 95 12.80 27.62 16.38
N ASP A 96 11.50 27.43 16.09
CA ASP A 96 10.42 28.28 16.60
C ASP A 96 10.27 28.22 18.13
N LEU A 97 10.67 27.11 18.77
CA LEU A 97 10.69 26.96 20.23
C LEU A 97 11.93 27.60 20.90
N SER A 98 12.96 27.94 20.11
CA SER A 98 14.22 28.51 20.61
C SER A 98 14.25 30.04 20.62
N LEU A 99 13.15 30.67 20.17
CA LEU A 99 12.86 32.11 20.27
C LEU A 99 11.90 32.38 21.44
#